data_AF-A5LGJ5-F1
#
_entry.id   AF-A5LGJ5-F1
#
_cell.length_a   1.000
_cell.length_b   1.000
_cell.length_c   1.000
_cell.angle_alpha   90.00
_cell.angle_beta   90.00
_cell.angle_gamma   90.00
#
_symmetry.space_group_name_H-M   'P 1'
#
loop_
_entity.id
_entity.type
_entity.pdbx_description
1 polymer ?
#
loop_
_entity_poly.entity_id
_entity_poly.type
_entity_poly.pdbx_seq_one_letter_code
_entity_poly.pdbx_strand_id
1 'polypeptide(L)' 'TPGKGILAADESTGTIGKRLASISVENIESNRQALRELLFCTPGALECLSGVILFEGTL' A
#
# COMPACT_ATOMS: atom_id res chain seq x y z
N THR A 1 13.99 12.97 -4.77
CA THR A 1 14.27 14.37 -5.16
C THR A 1 13.89 15.29 -4.02
N PRO A 2 14.40 16.52 -3.93
CA PRO A 2 13.93 17.48 -2.93
C PRO A 2 12.41 17.57 -2.92
N GLY A 3 11.79 17.52 -1.74
CA GLY A 3 10.33 17.56 -1.58
C GLY A 3 9.58 16.23 -1.78
N LYS A 4 10.28 15.12 -2.11
CA LYS A 4 9.66 13.79 -2.27
C LYS A 4 10.13 12.79 -1.22
N GLY A 5 9.21 11.93 -0.76
CA GLY A 5 9.45 10.86 0.22
C GLY A 5 9.40 9.45 -0.39
N ILE A 6 9.44 8.43 0.45
CA ILE A 6 9.28 7.02 0.07
C ILE A 6 8.00 6.49 0.71
N LEU A 7 7.18 5.77 -0.05
CA LEU A 7 6.01 5.06 0.47
C LEU A 7 6.43 3.62 0.84
N ALA A 8 6.34 3.27 2.12
CA ALA A 8 6.50 1.90 2.57
C ALA A 8 5.15 1.17 2.47
N ALA A 9 4.96 0.37 1.41
CA ALA A 9 3.80 -0.49 1.16
C ALA A 9 4.15 -1.99 1.29
N ASP A 10 5.13 -2.29 2.14
CA ASP A 10 5.77 -3.58 2.37
C ASP A 10 5.13 -4.36 3.54
N GLU A 11 3.87 -4.04 3.87
CA GLU A 11 3.12 -4.75 4.89
C GLU A 11 2.94 -6.23 4.53
N SER A 12 3.41 -7.11 5.42
CA SER A 12 3.16 -8.56 5.34
C SER A 12 1.67 -8.88 5.43
N THR A 13 1.29 -10.09 5.01
CA THR A 13 -0.11 -10.57 5.03
C THR A 13 -0.77 -10.45 6.41
N GLY A 14 -0.01 -10.65 7.49
CA GLY A 14 -0.52 -10.50 8.86
C GLY A 14 -0.72 -9.03 9.26
N THR A 15 0.21 -8.15 8.89
CA THR A 15 0.15 -6.72 9.23
C THR A 15 -0.97 -6.01 8.48
N ILE A 16 -1.06 -6.20 7.16
CA ILE A 16 -2.13 -5.65 6.34
C ILE A 16 -3.51 -6.19 6.76
N GLY A 17 -3.58 -7.45 7.21
CA GLY A 17 -4.80 -8.05 7.74
C GLY A 17 -5.34 -7.32 8.96
N LYS A 18 -4.48 -6.89 9.88
CA LYS A 18 -4.90 -6.07 11.05
C LYS A 18 -5.47 -4.72 10.61
N ARG A 19 -4.88 -4.11 9.58
CA ARG A 19 -5.34 -2.83 9.02
C ARG A 19 -6.70 -2.95 8.32
N LEU A 20 -6.91 -4.02 7.55
CA LEU A 20 -8.21 -4.30 6.93
C LEU A 20 -9.28 -4.62 7.99
N ALA A 21 -8.92 -5.40 9.02
CA ALA A 21 -9.84 -5.73 10.12
C ALA A 21 -10.31 -4.49 10.89
N SER A 22 -9.45 -3.48 11.08
CA SER A 22 -9.85 -2.24 11.78
C SER A 22 -10.89 -1.42 11.02
N ILE A 23 -11.10 -1.70 9.73
CA ILE A 23 -12.14 -1.09 8.89
C ILE A 23 -13.20 -2.11 8.45
N SER A 24 -13.28 -3.26 9.13
CA SER A 24 -14.23 -4.35 8.85
C SER A 24 -14.15 -4.92 7.43
N VAL A 25 -12.95 -4.94 6.84
CA VAL A 25 -12.67 -5.54 5.53
C VAL A 25 -11.95 -6.87 5.71
N GLU A 26 -12.33 -7.88 4.92
CA GLU A 26 -11.73 -9.21 4.96
C GLU A 26 -10.29 -9.23 4.40
N ASN A 27 -9.40 -10.01 5.01
CA ASN A 27 -8.01 -10.16 4.54
C ASN A 27 -7.87 -11.18 3.40
N ILE A 28 -8.44 -10.85 2.24
CA ILE A 28 -8.27 -11.60 0.99
C ILE A 28 -7.36 -10.85 0.03
N GLU A 29 -6.82 -11.56 -0.96
CA GLU A 29 -5.85 -11.02 -1.92
C GLU A 29 -6.37 -9.81 -2.69
N SER A 30 -7.59 -9.88 -3.19
CA SER A 30 -8.24 -8.77 -3.91
C SER A 30 -8.32 -7.49 -3.07
N ASN A 31 -8.62 -7.59 -1.77
CA ASN A 31 -8.69 -6.43 -0.88
C ASN A 31 -7.30 -5.86 -0.58
N ARG A 32 -6.29 -6.72 -0.44
CA ARG A 32 -4.89 -6.28 -0.29
C ARG A 32 -4.39 -5.58 -1.56
N GLN A 33 -4.76 -6.09 -2.72
CA GLN A 33 -4.44 -5.46 -4.01
C GLN A 33 -5.17 -4.12 -4.16
N ALA A 34 -6.48 -4.07 -3.89
CA ALA A 34 -7.26 -2.84 -3.95
C ALA A 34 -6.72 -1.74 -3.02
N LEU A 35 -6.25 -2.10 -1.81
CA LEU A 35 -5.61 -1.14 -0.91
C LEU A 35 -4.32 -0.56 -1.53
N ARG A 36 -3.50 -1.38 -2.17
CA ARG A 36 -2.26 -0.93 -2.82
C ARG A 36 -2.54 -0.10 -4.07
N GLU A 37 -3.48 -0.52 -4.90
CA GLU A 37 -3.95 0.26 -6.05
C GLU A 37 -4.46 1.63 -5.61
N LEU A 38 -5.21 1.72 -4.52
CA LEU A 38 -5.67 2.98 -3.96
C LEU A 38 -4.50 3.91 -3.59
N LEU A 39 -3.43 3.38 -2.99
CA LEU A 39 -2.23 4.16 -2.67
C LEU A 39 -1.48 4.64 -3.93
N PHE A 40 -1.38 3.81 -4.97
CA PHE A 40 -0.62 4.12 -6.18
C PHE A 40 -1.38 5.00 -7.17
N CYS A 41 -2.69 4.83 -7.25
CA CYS A 41 -3.57 5.55 -8.17
C CYS A 41 -4.11 6.87 -7.58
N THR A 42 -3.65 7.27 -6.39
CA THR A 42 -4.02 8.57 -5.81
C THR A 42 -3.52 9.71 -6.72
N PRO A 43 -4.41 10.62 -7.19
CA PRO A 43 -4.01 11.74 -8.02
C PRO A 43 -2.94 12.60 -7.35
N GLY A 44 -1.87 12.93 -8.08
CA GLY A 44 -0.75 13.72 -7.55
C GLY A 44 0.24 12.96 -6.67
N ALA A 45 0.03 11.65 -6.38
CA ALA A 45 0.94 10.88 -5.54
C ALA A 45 2.40 10.88 -6.05
N LEU A 46 2.61 10.83 -7.37
CA LEU A 46 3.94 10.84 -7.98
C LEU A 46 4.70 12.16 -7.80
N GLU A 47 4.01 13.26 -7.48
CA GLU A 47 4.63 14.55 -7.17
C GLU A 47 5.27 14.53 -5.79
N CYS A 48 4.74 13.72 -4.86
CA CYS A 48 5.21 13.58 -3.49
C CYS A 48 6.08 12.33 -3.26
N LEU A 49 6.02 11.33 -4.14
CA LEU A 49 6.72 10.06 -4.00
C LEU A 49 7.94 9.95 -4.93
N SER A 50 9.05 9.53 -4.35
CA SER A 50 10.30 9.22 -5.07
C SER A 50 10.56 7.72 -5.20
N GLY A 51 9.78 6.89 -4.51
CA GLY A 51 9.87 5.45 -4.56
C GLY A 51 8.83 4.78 -3.68
N VAL A 52 8.68 3.47 -3.86
CA VAL A 52 7.79 2.61 -3.11
C VAL A 52 8.54 1.35 -2.70
N ILE A 53 8.42 0.93 -1.44
CA ILE A 53 8.89 -0.37 -0.95
C ILE A 53 7.71 -1.33 -0.99
N LEU A 54 7.86 -2.47 -1.66
CA LEU A 54 6.81 -3.47 -1.85
C LEU A 54 7.15 -4.75 -1.09
N PHE A 55 6.11 -5.46 -0.66
CA PHE A 55 6.22 -6.78 -0.04
C PHE A 55 6.23 -7.86 -1.13
N GLU A 56 7.15 -8.82 -1.05
CA GLU A 56 7.36 -9.88 -2.07
C GLU A 56 6.11 -10.74 -2.31
N GLY A 57 5.30 -11.02 -1.28
CA GLY A 57 4.03 -11.76 -1.43
C GLY A 57 2.91 -10.99 -2.14
N THR A 58 3.26 -9.94 -2.89
CA THR A 58 2.38 -9.10 -3.71
C THR A 58 2.76 -9.17 -5.21
N LEU A 59 3.84 -9.90 -5.56
CA LEU A 59 4.28 -10.13 -6.93
C LEU A 59 3.71 -11.43 -7.50
#